data_AF-A0A2W5Z8H2-F1
#
_entry.id   AF-A0A2W5Z8H2-F1
#
_cell.length_a   1.000
_cell.length_b   1.000
_cell.length_c   1.000
_cell.angle_alpha   90.00
_cell.angle_beta   90.00
_cell.angle_gamma   90.00
#
_symmetry.space_group_name_H-M   'P 1'
#
loop_
_entity.id
_entity.type
_entity.pdbx_description
1 polymer ?
#
loop_
_entity_poly.entity_id
_entity_poly.type
_entity_poly.pdbx_seq_one_letter_code
_entity_poly.pdbx_strand_id
1 'polypeptide(L)'
;MRPEAEVRPEAADSREPSHPFGSVPATCDRANGLEATIEVWQPLSPVPLTEEDARQILHNMTGFFNLLISWEAAAAAQSQPDEGLEAAA
;
A
#
# COMPACT_ATOMS: atom_id res chain seq x y z
N MET A 1 -61.68 3.70 22.38
CA MET A 1 -61.77 4.47 21.12
C MET A 1 -60.41 5.16 20.93
N ARG A 2 -59.57 4.61 20.03
CA ARG A 2 -58.28 5.10 19.45
C ARG A 2 -57.08 5.42 20.40
N PRO A 3 -55.82 5.36 19.90
CA PRO A 3 -55.25 4.44 18.91
C PRO A 3 -53.83 3.93 19.25
N GLU A 4 -53.35 2.98 18.45
CA GLU A 4 -51.93 2.63 18.28
C GLU A 4 -51.11 3.85 17.83
N ALA A 5 -49.91 4.01 18.39
CA ALA A 5 -48.84 4.87 17.88
C ALA A 5 -47.51 4.27 18.38
N GLU A 6 -46.73 3.56 17.57
CA GLU A 6 -45.88 4.04 16.48
C GLU A 6 -44.43 3.74 16.90
N VAL A 7 -43.94 2.58 16.46
CA VAL A 7 -42.53 2.21 16.56
C VAL A 7 -41.76 3.16 15.64
N ARG A 8 -41.11 4.17 16.23
CA ARG A 8 -40.18 5.05 15.49
C ARG A 8 -38.81 4.36 15.31
N PRO A 9 -38.12 4.63 14.18
CA PRO A 9 -37.11 3.75 13.63
C PRO A 9 -35.68 4.08 14.11
N GLU A 10 -34.84 3.06 14.03
CA GLU A 10 -33.45 3.08 13.55
C GLU A 10 -32.62 4.34 13.88
N ALA A 11 -31.95 4.31 15.03
CA ALA A 11 -30.66 4.96 15.14
C ALA A 11 -29.60 3.93 14.75
N ALA A 12 -29.31 3.83 13.46
CA ALA A 12 -28.08 3.22 12.98
C ALA A 12 -26.93 3.99 13.65
N ASP A 13 -26.32 3.37 14.65
CA ASP A 13 -25.07 3.81 15.28
C ASP A 13 -23.98 3.78 14.21
N SER A 14 -23.92 4.87 13.43
CA SER A 14 -22.87 5.15 12.47
C SER A 14 -21.64 5.62 13.24
N ARG A 15 -21.10 4.74 14.07
CA ARG A 15 -19.68 4.79 14.40
C ARG A 15 -18.99 3.97 13.35
N GLU A 16 -18.47 4.66 12.34
CA GLU A 16 -17.49 4.06 11.44
C GLU A 16 -16.46 3.30 12.27
N PRO A 17 -16.15 2.03 11.96
CA PRO A 17 -15.03 1.37 12.57
C PRO A 17 -13.79 2.16 12.17
N SER A 18 -13.24 2.91 13.11
CA SER A 18 -11.88 3.44 13.05
C SER A 18 -10.98 2.23 12.79
N HIS A 19 -10.58 2.04 11.53
CA HIS A 19 -9.61 1.04 11.17
C HIS A 19 -8.28 1.49 11.75
N PRO A 20 -7.73 0.80 12.77
CA PRO A 20 -6.38 1.08 13.18
C PRO A 20 -5.50 0.70 11.99
N PHE A 21 -4.67 1.64 11.55
CA PHE A 21 -3.50 1.34 10.72
C PHE A 21 -2.88 0.00 11.18
N GLY A 22 -2.98 -1.05 10.35
CA GLY A 22 -2.22 -2.28 10.57
C GLY A 22 -2.96 -3.62 10.67
N SER A 23 -4.13 -3.80 10.06
CA SER A 23 -4.59 -5.17 9.74
C SER A 23 -4.78 -5.31 8.24
N VAL A 24 -3.71 -5.68 7.53
CA VAL A 24 -3.80 -6.08 6.13
C VAL A 24 -4.33 -7.53 6.13
N PRO A 25 -5.58 -7.79 5.71
CA PRO A 25 -6.06 -9.16 5.61
C PRO A 25 -5.20 -9.93 4.60
N ALA A 26 -4.77 -11.13 4.98
CA ALA A 26 -3.86 -12.01 4.25
C ALA A 26 -4.50 -12.66 2.99
N THR A 27 -5.31 -11.91 2.26
CA THR A 27 -5.82 -12.30 0.95
C THR A 27 -5.54 -11.15 -0.01
N CYS A 28 -4.36 -11.21 -0.63
CA CYS A 28 -4.03 -10.40 -1.79
C CYS A 28 -4.91 -10.86 -2.97
N ASP A 29 -6.18 -10.46 -2.95
CA ASP A 29 -6.94 -10.37 -4.19
C ASP A 29 -6.37 -9.18 -4.97
N ARG A 30 -6.13 -9.29 -6.28
CA ARG A 30 -5.53 -8.19 -7.06
C ARG A 30 -6.41 -6.94 -6.99
N ALA A 31 -7.73 -7.14 -6.91
CA ALA A 31 -8.71 -6.08 -6.65
C ALA A 31 -8.42 -5.33 -5.34
N ASN A 32 -8.02 -6.05 -4.29
CA ASN A 32 -7.66 -5.49 -2.99
C ASN A 32 -6.42 -4.58 -3.05
N GLY A 33 -5.44 -4.92 -3.91
CA GLY A 33 -4.23 -4.10 -4.08
C GLY A 33 -4.47 -2.76 -4.77
N LEU A 34 -5.36 -2.71 -5.77
CA LEU A 34 -5.69 -1.47 -6.47
C LEU A 34 -6.56 -0.56 -5.62
N GLU A 35 -7.56 -1.11 -4.95
CA GLU A 35 -8.42 -0.36 -4.02
C GLU A 35 -7.62 0.24 -2.86
N ALA A 36 -6.75 -0.56 -2.23
CA ALA A 36 -5.85 -0.07 -1.19
C ALA A 36 -4.88 1.02 -1.71
N THR A 37 -4.43 0.92 -2.97
CA THR A 37 -3.61 1.96 -3.57
C THR A 37 -4.41 3.25 -3.74
N ILE A 38 -5.66 3.18 -4.19
CA ILE A 38 -6.51 4.37 -4.26
C ILE A 38 -6.72 4.95 -2.87
N GLU A 39 -7.07 4.15 -1.87
CA GLU A 39 -7.32 4.59 -0.50
C GLU A 39 -6.13 5.37 0.09
N VAL A 40 -4.92 4.85 -0.09
CA VAL A 40 -3.69 5.47 0.43
C VAL A 40 -3.33 6.75 -0.32
N TRP A 41 -3.51 6.78 -1.64
CA TRP A 41 -2.99 7.87 -2.48
C TRP A 41 -4.02 8.95 -2.80
N GLN A 42 -5.33 8.66 -2.68
CA GLN A 42 -6.40 9.60 -2.97
C GLN A 42 -6.31 10.90 -2.14
N PRO A 43 -5.97 10.88 -0.83
CA PRO A 43 -5.84 12.11 -0.04
C PRO A 43 -4.73 13.04 -0.52
N LEU A 44 -3.75 12.52 -1.25
CA LEU A 44 -2.60 13.28 -1.78
C LEU A 44 -2.85 13.80 -3.20
N SER A 45 -3.92 13.33 -3.85
CA SER A 45 -4.28 13.73 -5.21
C SER A 45 -5.45 14.71 -5.18
N PRO A 46 -5.33 15.90 -5.80
CA PRO A 46 -6.45 16.82 -5.97
C PRO A 46 -7.50 16.32 -6.97
N VAL A 47 -7.20 15.24 -7.71
CA VAL A 47 -8.09 14.62 -8.72
C VAL A 47 -8.47 13.21 -8.25
N PRO A 48 -9.72 12.76 -8.46
CA PRO A 48 -10.10 11.37 -8.20
C PRO A 48 -9.21 10.39 -8.96
N LEU A 49 -8.62 9.44 -8.26
CA LEU A 49 -7.80 8.39 -8.84
C LEU A 49 -8.69 7.28 -9.37
N THR A 50 -8.37 6.83 -10.58
CA THR A 50 -8.99 5.68 -11.20
C THR A 50 -8.22 4.40 -10.88
N GLU A 51 -8.83 3.25 -11.19
CA GLU A 51 -8.13 1.98 -11.11
C GLU A 51 -6.88 1.93 -12.01
N GLU A 52 -6.91 2.61 -13.17
CA GLU A 52 -5.75 2.73 -14.05
C GLU A 52 -4.62 3.51 -13.37
N ASP A 53 -4.94 4.61 -12.69
CA ASP A 53 -3.96 5.40 -11.95
C ASP A 53 -3.32 4.58 -10.84
N ALA A 54 -4.12 3.79 -10.10
CA ALA A 54 -3.62 2.86 -9.09
C ALA A 54 -2.64 1.84 -9.68
N ARG A 55 -2.93 1.30 -10.86
CA ARG A 55 -2.03 0.38 -11.56
C ARG A 55 -0.72 1.04 -11.94
N GLN A 56 -0.77 2.27 -12.45
CA GLN A 56 0.43 3.04 -12.81
C GLN A 56 1.26 3.39 -11.59
N ILE A 57 0.63 3.79 -10.49
CA ILE A 57 1.30 4.04 -9.20
C ILE A 57 2.05 2.79 -8.76
N LEU A 58 1.39 1.64 -8.72
CA LEU A 58 2.03 0.36 -8.34
C LEU A 58 3.18 -0.02 -9.28
N HIS A 59 3.00 0.16 -10.59
CA HIS A 59 4.05 -0.11 -11.58
C HIS A 59 5.28 0.76 -11.34
N ASN A 60 5.08 2.07 -11.16
CA ASN A 60 6.16 3.03 -10.92
C ASN A 60 6.87 2.77 -9.58
N MET A 61 6.12 2.52 -8.51
CA MET A 61 6.69 2.19 -7.20
C MET A 61 7.55 0.92 -7.28
N THR A 62 7.02 -0.13 -7.90
CA THR A 62 7.75 -1.40 -8.06
C THR A 62 9.05 -1.19 -8.83
N GLY A 63 9.00 -0.45 -9.94
CA GLY A 63 10.18 -0.12 -10.74
C GLY A 63 11.21 0.69 -9.96
N PHE A 64 10.76 1.69 -9.20
CA PHE A 64 11.64 2.53 -8.39
C PHE A 64 12.37 1.75 -7.30
N PHE A 65 11.67 0.90 -6.53
CA PHE A 65 12.32 0.10 -5.49
C PHE A 65 13.25 -0.97 -6.06
N ASN A 66 12.88 -1.60 -7.19
CA ASN A 66 13.78 -2.52 -7.88
C ASN A 66 15.09 -1.84 -8.30
N LEU A 67 15.01 -0.58 -8.76
CA LEU A 67 16.19 0.21 -9.10
C LEU A 67 17.07 0.45 -7.86
N LEU A 68 16.48 0.86 -6.74
CA LEU A 68 17.23 1.09 -5.49
C LEU A 68 17.92 -0.18 -4.99
N ILE A 69 17.22 -1.32 -5.00
CA ILE A 69 17.80 -2.63 -4.64
C ILE A 69 18.97 -2.98 -5.56
N SER A 70 18.83 -2.72 -6.87
CA SER A 70 19.92 -3.00 -7.83
C SER A 70 21.17 -2.17 -7.55
N TRP A 71 21.01 -0.91 -7.12
CA TRP A 71 22.13 -0.04 -6.79
C TRP A 71 22.82 -0.46 -5.50
N GLU A 72 22.05 -0.86 -4.48
CA GLU A 72 22.60 -1.42 -3.25
C GLU A 72 23.42 -2.69 -3.54
N ALA A 73 22.88 -3.61 -4.34
CA ALA A 73 23.59 -4.82 -4.74
C ALA A 73 24.87 -4.51 -5.51
N ALA A 74 24.83 -3.54 -6.44
CA ALA A 74 26.01 -3.11 -7.18
C ALA A 74 27.06 -2.44 -6.30
N ALA A 75 26.66 -1.66 -5.30
CA ALA A 75 27.57 -1.04 -4.34
C ALA A 75 28.25 -2.09 -3.45
N ALA A 76 27.51 -3.10 -3.00
CA ALA A 76 28.05 -4.23 -2.24
C ALA A 76 29.09 -5.03 -3.05
N ALA A 77 28.81 -5.28 -4.33
CA ALA A 77 29.74 -5.99 -5.22
C ALA A 77 31.03 -5.20 -5.51
N GLN A 78 30.96 -3.86 -5.59
CA GLN A 78 32.13 -3.00 -5.78
C GLN A 78 33.01 -2.87 -4.54
N SER A 79 32.46 -3.21 -3.36
CA SER A 79 33.16 -3.06 -2.08
C SER A 79 33.93 -4.31 -1.67
N GLN A 80 33.96 -5.38 -2.49
CA GLN A 80 34.90 -6.48 -2.30
C GLN A 80 36.23 -6.12 -2.95
N PRO A 81 37.29 -5.80 -2.18
CA PRO A 81 38.62 -5.69 -2.73
C PRO A 81 39.05 -7.09 -3.19
N ASP A 82 39.76 -7.12 -4.30
CA ASP A 82 40.56 -8.25 -4.77
C ASP A 82 41.56 -8.63 -3.66
N GLU A 83 41.18 -9.54 -2.74
CA GLU A 83 42.11 -10.18 -1.79
C GLU A 83 42.95 -11.23 -2.53
N GLY A 84 43.72 -10.74 -3.50
CA GLY A 84 44.35 -11.54 -4.52
C GLY A 84 45.77 -11.13 -4.86
N LEU A 85 46.56 -10.51 -3.97
CA LEU A 85 48.02 -10.45 -4.16
C LEU A 85 48.80 -10.12 -2.87
N GLU A 86 49.93 -10.80 -2.71
CA GLU A 86 50.96 -10.69 -1.66
C GLU A 86 50.79 -11.46 -0.34
N ALA A 87 51.05 -12.77 -0.42
CA ALA A 87 51.77 -13.48 0.65
C ALA A 87 52.86 -14.36 0.01
N ALA A 88 53.86 -13.72 -0.60
CA ALA A 88 55.09 -14.37 -1.04
C ALA A 88 56.24 -13.35 -1.11
N ALA A 89 56.87 -13.08 0.03
CA ALA A 89 58.23 -12.52 0.12
C ALA A 89 58.87 -12.95 1.45
#